data_AF-A0A947ATD8-F1
#
_entry.id   AF-A0A947ATD8-F1
#
_cell.length_a   1.000
_cell.length_b   1.000
_cell.length_c   1.000
_cell.angle_alpha   90.00
_cell.angle_beta   90.00
_cell.angle_gamma   90.00
#
_symmetry.space_group_name_H-M   'P 1'
#
loop_
_entity.id
_entity.type
_entity.pdbx_description
1 polymer ?
#
loop_
_entity_poly.entity_id
_entity_poly.type
_entity_poly.pdbx_seq_one_letter_code
_entity_poly.pdbx_strand_id
1 'polypeptide(L)'
;MTGSDPQGQRRDIKGQLSPPDTAAETRAASQKRYGLLLTVAGFLILVIGSAAVLFLLPTQQSDPPETFRSALPPAVPSAEQQAAAPAENHERTETIKAQEEILSLKIKAESEAITRWAETDYQAIRTTITRANEALAEEKYPQATELYQQAAGDLQLLLDAKQEMYQAAIENGLQALSEANGQEAKRLFEQALAIDPLSTEAQVGIKRAASITAVAGLYQEAQALEKTGNLTEAAAKLEDLLALDKRYKPAAVALERIEAEIHKQSFQTEMNSLLKAIENKDLATARRSFASLKNLGINQDQIDQAGKLLAEEEESVFIATHRQIADNQREAEQWQQALVTYTTILAVAPDALFAVNGRTEATKRSELDSALSDAISSPHRLQDEKQRTAAAQLLAYA
;
A
#
# COMPACT_ATOMS: atom_id res chain seq x y z
N MET A 1 47.49 -1.85 -40.43
CA MET A 1 47.29 -1.44 -41.83
C MET A 1 45.79 -1.23 -42.02
N THR A 2 45.42 -0.01 -42.43
CA THR A 2 44.23 0.34 -43.23
C THR A 2 42.87 -0.25 -42.78
N GLY A 3 41.96 0.50 -42.16
CA GLY A 3 41.47 1.83 -42.55
C GLY A 3 40.18 1.66 -43.37
N SER A 4 39.07 2.26 -42.91
CA SER A 4 38.02 2.91 -43.71
C SER A 4 36.73 3.05 -42.88
N ASP A 5 36.54 4.21 -42.28
CA ASP A 5 35.24 4.90 -42.27
C ASP A 5 35.09 5.54 -43.67
N PRO A 6 33.87 5.72 -44.25
CA PRO A 6 33.28 7.04 -44.09
C PRO A 6 31.74 7.18 -44.26
N GLN A 7 31.23 8.26 -43.65
CA GLN A 7 30.06 9.08 -43.99
C GLN A 7 28.66 8.49 -43.70
N GLY A 8 27.74 9.15 -42.99
CA GLY A 8 27.56 10.58 -42.75
C GLY A 8 26.43 11.12 -43.61
N GLN A 9 25.28 11.45 -43.01
CA GLN A 9 24.62 12.76 -43.18
C GLN A 9 23.30 12.92 -42.40
N ARG A 10 23.30 13.99 -41.60
CA ARG A 10 22.23 15.00 -41.42
C ARG A 10 20.90 14.54 -40.79
N ARG A 11 20.58 15.13 -39.64
CA ARG A 11 19.77 16.37 -39.58
C ARG A 11 19.75 16.95 -38.17
N ASP A 12 20.11 18.23 -38.08
CA ASP A 12 19.69 19.13 -37.01
C ASP A 12 18.17 19.07 -36.82
N ILE A 13 17.70 19.27 -35.59
CA ILE A 13 16.72 20.32 -35.23
C ILE A 13 16.51 20.26 -33.70
N LYS A 14 16.88 21.37 -33.05
CA LYS A 14 16.43 21.76 -31.71
C LYS A 14 14.90 21.82 -31.68
N GLY A 15 14.27 21.16 -30.71
CA GLY A 15 12.84 21.29 -30.49
C GLY A 15 12.39 20.66 -29.17
N GLN A 16 12.14 21.53 -28.18
CA GLN A 16 11.15 21.37 -27.12
C GLN A 16 11.18 20.09 -26.27
N LEU A 17 11.85 20.17 -25.12
CA LEU A 17 11.33 19.60 -23.88
C LEU A 17 11.45 20.68 -22.79
N SER A 18 10.29 21.22 -22.42
CA SER A 18 10.11 22.12 -21.30
C SER A 18 10.52 21.42 -19.98
N PRO A 19 11.17 22.13 -19.05
CA PRO A 19 11.37 21.64 -17.70
C PRO A 19 10.03 21.62 -16.94
N PRO A 20 9.80 20.66 -16.02
CA PRO A 20 8.66 20.75 -15.11
C PRO A 20 8.86 21.92 -14.13
N ASP A 21 7.75 22.59 -13.85
CA ASP A 21 7.59 23.76 -13.01
C ASP A 21 8.37 23.70 -11.68
N THR A 22 9.47 24.45 -11.59
CA THR A 22 9.94 25.00 -10.32
C THR A 22 9.18 26.29 -10.04
N ALA A 23 7.95 26.15 -9.56
CA ALA A 23 7.15 27.24 -9.01
C ALA A 23 6.62 26.86 -7.63
N ALA A 24 7.52 26.58 -6.69
CA ALA A 24 7.17 26.49 -5.26
C ALA A 24 8.32 26.83 -4.30
N GLU A 25 9.40 27.49 -4.76
CA GLU A 25 10.51 27.88 -3.90
C GLU A 25 10.84 29.36 -4.05
N THR A 26 9.91 30.24 -3.65
CA THR A 26 10.25 31.64 -3.31
C THR A 26 9.15 32.32 -2.47
N ARG A 27 8.66 31.65 -1.42
CA ARG A 27 7.84 32.29 -0.37
C ARG A 27 8.08 31.67 1.01
N ALA A 28 9.31 31.76 1.54
CA ALA A 28 9.54 31.34 2.93
C ALA A 28 10.74 32.02 3.65
N ALA A 29 11.20 33.19 3.19
CA ALA A 29 12.36 33.86 3.80
C ALA A 29 12.09 35.25 4.41
N SER A 30 10.83 35.72 4.45
CA SER A 30 10.49 37.07 4.95
C SER A 30 9.75 37.09 6.30
N GLN A 31 9.17 35.96 6.75
CA GLN A 31 8.36 35.94 7.99
C GLN A 31 9.15 35.71 9.29
N LYS A 32 10.42 35.30 9.24
CA LYS A 32 11.22 35.02 10.46
C LYS A 32 11.92 36.25 11.07
N ARG A 33 11.86 37.43 10.44
CA ARG A 33 12.51 38.65 10.96
C ARG A 33 11.57 39.60 11.72
N TYR A 34 10.25 39.48 11.55
CA TYR A 34 9.27 40.27 12.33
C TYR A 34 8.89 39.62 13.67
N GLY A 35 9.03 38.30 13.80
CA GLY A 35 8.77 37.59 15.07
C GLY A 35 9.85 37.80 16.14
N LEU A 36 11.10 38.06 15.75
CA LEU A 36 12.20 38.27 16.70
C LEU A 36 12.22 39.69 17.30
N LEU A 37 11.66 40.69 16.61
CA LEU A 37 11.60 42.07 17.11
C LEU A 37 10.42 42.32 18.06
N LEU A 38 9.33 41.53 17.96
CA LEU A 38 8.17 41.64 18.87
C LEU A 38 8.39 40.96 20.23
N THR A 39 9.22 39.92 20.30
CA THR A 39 9.51 39.22 21.57
C THR A 39 10.49 39.98 22.47
N VAL A 40 11.43 40.73 21.89
CA VAL A 40 12.37 41.58 22.66
C VAL A 40 11.68 42.84 23.23
N ALA A 41 10.71 43.41 22.51
CA ALA A 41 9.94 44.55 23.00
C ALA A 41 8.97 44.18 24.15
N GLY A 42 8.38 42.98 24.12
CA GLY A 42 7.51 42.49 25.20
C GLY A 42 8.24 42.19 26.51
N PHE A 43 9.48 41.71 26.44
CA PHE A 43 10.30 41.42 27.63
C PHE A 43 10.78 42.70 28.35
N LEU A 44 11.02 43.79 27.62
CA LEU A 44 11.40 45.09 28.19
C LEU A 44 10.24 45.79 28.93
N ILE A 45 8.98 45.60 28.49
CA ILE A 45 7.80 46.17 29.15
C ILE A 45 7.48 45.43 30.46
N LEU A 46 7.74 44.12 30.53
CA LEU A 46 7.53 43.31 31.74
C LEU A 46 8.56 43.59 32.85
N VAL A 47 9.81 43.91 32.49
CA VAL A 47 10.86 44.25 33.46
C VAL A 47 10.71 45.68 34.01
N ILE A 48 10.11 46.60 33.26
CA ILE A 48 9.81 47.97 33.76
C ILE A 48 8.55 47.97 34.63
N GLY A 49 7.59 47.08 34.38
CA GLY A 49 6.37 46.93 35.18
C GLY A 49 6.61 46.37 36.59
N SER A 50 7.61 45.51 36.78
CA SER A 50 7.92 44.93 38.10
C SER A 50 8.64 45.89 39.05
N ALA A 51 9.31 46.93 38.53
CA ALA A 51 9.97 47.96 39.34
C ALA A 51 9.02 49.04 39.88
N ALA A 52 7.84 49.23 39.27
CA ALA A 52 6.88 50.28 39.67
C ALA A 52 5.98 49.90 40.86
N VAL A 53 5.85 48.61 41.17
CA VAL A 53 4.96 48.10 42.25
C VAL A 53 5.62 48.18 43.63
N LEU A 54 6.95 48.23 43.72
CA LEU A 54 7.69 48.31 44.98
C LEU A 54 7.83 49.73 45.55
N PHE A 55 7.38 50.77 44.82
CA PHE A 55 7.53 52.17 45.24
C PHE A 55 6.23 52.84 45.71
N LEU A 56 5.11 52.10 45.75
CA LEU A 56 3.76 52.65 45.99
C LEU A 56 3.02 52.01 47.18
N LEU A 57 3.69 51.84 48.33
CA LEU A 57 2.96 51.65 49.60
C LEU A 57 3.28 52.75 50.62
N PRO A 58 2.24 53.42 51.17
CA PRO A 58 2.39 54.52 52.11
C PRO A 58 2.71 53.99 53.52
N THR A 59 3.72 54.59 54.15
CA THR A 59 4.03 54.41 55.56
C THR A 59 2.98 55.14 56.41
N GLN A 60 2.15 54.40 57.16
CA GLN A 60 1.28 54.98 58.18
C GLN A 60 1.98 55.02 59.53
N GLN A 61 1.90 56.21 60.10
CA GLN A 61 2.63 56.77 61.23
C GLN A 61 1.91 56.39 62.53
N SER A 62 2.67 55.98 63.54
CA SER A 62 2.16 55.70 64.89
C SER A 62 2.25 56.98 65.73
N ASP A 63 1.12 57.47 66.23
CA ASP A 63 1.08 58.41 67.36
C ASP A 63 0.48 57.72 68.61
N PRO A 64 0.93 58.09 69.83
CA PRO A 64 0.64 57.38 71.07
C PRO A 64 -0.63 57.90 71.76
N PRO A 65 -1.29 57.12 72.62
CA PRO A 65 -2.29 57.67 73.52
C PRO A 65 -1.67 58.07 74.88
N GLU A 66 -2.01 59.27 75.33
CA GLU A 66 -1.84 59.70 76.72
C GLU A 66 -2.72 58.85 77.67
N THR A 67 -2.06 58.38 78.72
CA THR A 67 -2.57 57.92 80.02
C THR A 67 -3.25 59.08 80.80
N PHE A 68 -4.20 58.99 81.73
CA PHE A 68 -4.62 58.05 82.81
C PHE A 68 -6.08 58.43 83.19
N ARG A 69 -6.96 57.59 83.79
CA ARG A 69 -7.02 57.07 85.18
C ARG A 69 -8.24 56.12 85.26
N SER A 70 -8.09 54.87 85.68
CA SER A 70 -8.09 54.35 87.08
C SER A 70 -9.48 54.00 87.63
N ALA A 71 -9.79 52.70 87.64
CA ALA A 71 -10.44 52.00 88.76
C ALA A 71 -10.30 50.47 88.59
N LEU A 72 -9.45 49.85 89.43
CA LEU A 72 -9.43 48.41 89.77
C LEU A 72 -10.37 48.16 90.99
N PRO A 73 -10.64 46.92 91.49
CA PRO A 73 -10.13 45.56 91.15
C PRO A 73 -11.24 44.44 91.20
N PRO A 74 -10.94 43.12 91.32
CA PRO A 74 -9.98 42.27 90.60
C PRO A 74 -10.62 40.97 90.04
N ALA A 75 -10.00 40.34 89.04
CA ALA A 75 -10.05 38.87 88.87
C ALA A 75 -8.80 38.37 88.14
N VAL A 76 -7.97 37.63 88.91
CA VAL A 76 -7.03 36.53 88.62
C VAL A 76 -6.58 36.28 87.15
N PRO A 77 -5.27 36.05 86.90
CA PRO A 77 -4.76 35.75 85.56
C PRO A 77 -5.08 34.31 85.15
N SER A 78 -5.72 34.11 83.99
CA SER A 78 -5.88 32.79 83.38
C SER A 78 -4.59 32.37 82.68
N ALA A 79 -4.04 31.25 83.13
CA ALA A 79 -2.85 30.59 82.61
C ALA A 79 -3.08 29.81 81.29
N GLU A 80 -4.20 30.01 80.59
CA GLU A 80 -4.53 29.26 79.36
C GLU A 80 -3.96 29.88 78.07
N GLN A 81 -3.55 31.16 78.08
CA GLN A 81 -3.01 31.80 76.87
C GLN A 81 -1.54 31.47 76.57
N GLN A 82 -0.83 30.79 77.49
CA GLN A 82 0.58 30.41 77.33
C GLN A 82 0.79 28.93 76.96
N ALA A 83 -0.26 28.11 76.93
CA ALA A 83 -0.21 26.70 76.51
C ALA A 83 -0.58 26.46 75.03
N ALA A 84 -1.29 27.38 74.37
CA ALA A 84 -1.71 27.25 72.97
C ALA A 84 -0.61 27.61 71.96
N ALA A 85 0.20 28.64 72.24
CA ALA A 85 1.26 29.09 71.33
C ALA A 85 2.39 28.07 71.05
N PRO A 86 2.78 27.18 71.98
CA PRO A 86 3.74 26.09 71.71
C PRO A 86 3.16 24.97 70.83
N ALA A 87 1.86 24.64 71.00
CA ALA A 87 1.19 23.58 70.25
C ALA A 87 0.95 23.98 68.79
N GLU A 88 0.47 25.19 68.56
CA GLU A 88 0.26 25.75 67.21
C GLU A 88 1.57 25.85 66.42
N ASN A 89 2.67 26.25 67.07
CA ASN A 89 4.01 26.26 66.45
C ASN A 89 4.52 24.85 66.10
N HIS A 90 4.20 23.84 66.92
CA HIS A 90 4.55 22.45 66.63
C HIS A 90 3.76 21.92 65.43
N GLU A 91 2.43 22.11 65.42
CA GLU A 91 1.55 21.69 64.33
C GLU A 91 1.94 22.36 62.99
N ARG A 92 2.21 23.67 63.00
CA ARG A 92 2.72 24.38 61.82
C ARG A 92 4.05 23.80 61.33
N THR A 93 4.97 23.46 62.24
CA THR A 93 6.27 22.86 61.88
C THR A 93 6.09 21.49 61.23
N GLU A 94 5.19 20.65 61.75
CA GLU A 94 4.88 19.33 61.15
C GLU A 94 4.21 19.49 59.78
N THR A 95 3.32 20.46 59.60
CA THR A 95 2.73 20.75 58.28
C THR A 95 3.77 21.18 57.25
N ILE A 96 4.75 22.02 57.63
CA ILE A 96 5.84 22.44 56.74
C ILE A 96 6.67 21.23 56.31
N LYS A 97 7.03 20.33 57.24
CA LYS A 97 7.77 19.10 56.90
C LYS A 97 6.99 18.22 55.91
N ALA A 98 5.69 18.01 56.15
CA ALA A 98 4.84 17.21 55.26
C ALA A 98 4.70 17.87 53.87
N GLN A 99 4.64 19.20 53.82
CA GLN A 99 4.62 19.97 52.58
C GLN A 99 5.95 19.84 51.80
N GLU A 100 7.09 19.92 52.49
CA GLU A 100 8.42 19.74 51.89
C GLU A 100 8.59 18.32 51.32
N GLU A 101 8.11 17.31 52.05
CA GLU A 101 8.12 15.92 51.62
C GLU A 101 7.35 15.73 50.30
N ILE A 102 6.09 16.16 50.22
CA ILE A 102 5.31 16.03 48.99
C ILE A 102 5.92 16.84 47.83
N LEU A 103 6.52 18.01 48.10
CA LEU A 103 7.18 18.81 47.07
C LEU A 103 8.38 18.05 46.48
N SER A 104 9.17 17.40 47.33
CA SER A 104 10.30 16.58 46.88
C SER A 104 9.84 15.40 46.00
N LEU A 105 8.74 14.73 46.39
CA LEU A 105 8.16 13.63 45.63
C LEU A 105 7.56 14.10 44.30
N LYS A 106 6.92 15.27 44.25
CA LYS A 106 6.45 15.87 43.00
C LYS A 106 7.59 16.13 42.02
N ILE A 107 8.71 16.67 42.49
CA ILE A 107 9.89 16.91 41.65
C ILE A 107 10.41 15.59 41.08
N LYS A 108 10.51 14.55 41.92
CA LYS A 108 10.89 13.20 41.47
C LYS A 108 9.90 12.68 40.42
N ALA A 109 8.60 12.74 40.69
CA ALA A 109 7.55 12.28 39.79
C ALA A 109 7.57 13.01 38.44
N GLU A 110 7.79 14.32 38.43
CA GLU A 110 7.94 15.14 37.23
C GLU A 110 9.20 14.76 36.45
N SER A 111 10.33 14.51 37.13
CA SER A 111 11.57 14.03 36.50
C SER A 111 11.40 12.63 35.88
N GLU A 112 10.50 11.83 36.45
CA GLU A 112 10.13 10.50 35.98
C GLU A 112 8.95 10.50 35.00
N ALA A 113 8.52 11.70 34.57
CA ALA A 113 7.44 11.92 33.61
C ALA A 113 6.13 11.20 33.99
N ILE A 114 5.74 11.24 35.27
CA ILE A 114 4.57 10.53 35.82
C ILE A 114 3.27 10.71 35.03
N THR A 115 3.07 11.89 34.43
CA THR A 115 1.89 12.20 33.59
C THR A 115 1.82 11.37 32.31
N ARG A 116 2.93 10.75 31.87
CA ARG A 116 2.93 9.88 30.68
C ARG A 116 2.39 8.49 30.99
N TRP A 117 2.62 7.97 32.19
CA TRP A 117 2.38 6.56 32.50
C TRP A 117 1.41 6.33 33.66
N ALA A 118 1.10 7.33 34.47
CA ALA A 118 0.15 7.26 35.58
C ALA A 118 -0.66 8.56 35.75
N GLU A 119 -1.08 9.17 34.64
CA GLU A 119 -1.83 10.44 34.65
C GLU A 119 -3.06 10.40 35.58
N THR A 120 -3.88 9.35 35.46
CA THR A 120 -5.11 9.23 36.23
C THR A 120 -4.86 9.21 37.73
N ASP A 121 -3.92 8.37 38.18
CA ASP A 121 -3.57 8.25 39.60
C ASP A 121 -2.87 9.52 40.12
N TYR A 122 -1.99 10.12 39.30
CA TYR A 122 -1.34 11.37 39.63
C TYR A 122 -2.33 12.54 39.77
N GLN A 123 -3.38 12.59 38.95
CA GLN A 123 -4.43 13.61 39.07
C GLN A 123 -5.24 13.46 40.38
N ALA A 124 -5.50 12.24 40.83
CA ALA A 124 -6.12 12.00 42.13
C ALA A 124 -5.23 12.55 43.26
N ILE A 125 -3.93 12.25 43.22
CA ILE A 125 -2.94 12.76 44.18
C ILE A 125 -2.89 14.30 44.17
N ARG A 126 -2.86 14.92 42.98
CA ARG A 126 -2.88 16.39 42.85
C ARG A 126 -4.13 17.03 43.47
N THR A 127 -5.26 16.32 43.42
CA THR A 127 -6.51 16.78 44.05
C THR A 127 -6.38 16.76 45.57
N THR A 128 -5.78 15.72 46.15
CA THR A 128 -5.47 15.65 47.60
C THR A 128 -4.52 16.77 48.02
N ILE A 129 -3.49 17.05 47.23
CA ILE A 129 -2.54 18.16 47.48
C ILE A 129 -3.26 19.52 47.44
N THR A 130 -4.19 19.72 46.51
CA THR A 130 -4.99 20.94 46.42
C THR A 130 -5.80 21.16 47.71
N ARG A 131 -6.45 20.11 48.22
CA ARG A 131 -7.18 20.17 49.49
C ARG A 131 -6.25 20.43 50.69
N ALA A 132 -5.04 19.88 50.67
CA ALA A 132 -4.03 20.14 51.71
C ALA A 132 -3.62 21.62 51.74
N ASN A 133 -3.41 22.21 50.55
CA ASN A 133 -3.11 23.64 50.40
C ASN A 133 -4.26 24.54 50.88
N GLU A 134 -5.52 24.15 50.60
CA GLU A 134 -6.71 24.87 51.09
C GLU A 134 -6.79 24.83 52.62
N ALA A 135 -6.60 23.64 53.23
CA ALA A 135 -6.57 23.50 54.69
C ALA A 135 -5.44 24.32 55.33
N LEU A 136 -4.26 24.37 54.70
CA LEU A 136 -3.14 25.19 55.15
C LEU A 136 -3.45 26.70 55.06
N ALA A 137 -4.11 27.15 53.98
CA ALA A 137 -4.52 28.55 53.82
C ALA A 137 -5.57 28.99 54.86
N GLU A 138 -6.38 28.05 55.35
CA GLU A 138 -7.32 28.24 56.45
C GLU A 138 -6.70 28.02 57.84
N GLU A 139 -5.37 27.85 57.93
CA GLU A 139 -4.61 27.59 59.17
C GLU A 139 -5.02 26.31 59.91
N LYS A 140 -5.65 25.35 59.21
CA LYS A 140 -6.03 24.03 59.75
C LYS A 140 -4.84 23.05 59.68
N TYR A 141 -3.79 23.32 60.45
CA TYR A 141 -2.52 22.59 60.41
C TYR A 141 -2.65 21.06 60.56
N PRO A 142 -3.46 20.50 61.50
CA PRO A 142 -3.61 19.05 61.60
C PRO A 142 -4.21 18.41 60.34
N GLN A 143 -5.24 19.05 59.76
CA GLN A 143 -5.90 18.57 58.54
C GLN A 143 -4.98 18.66 57.33
N ALA A 144 -4.24 19.76 57.19
CA ALA A 144 -3.26 19.94 56.11
C ALA A 144 -2.15 18.87 56.20
N THR A 145 -1.65 18.60 57.40
CA THR A 145 -0.63 17.58 57.66
C THR A 145 -1.10 16.19 57.23
N GLU A 146 -2.31 15.79 57.62
CA GLU A 146 -2.89 14.49 57.24
C GLU A 146 -3.03 14.36 55.71
N LEU A 147 -3.54 15.39 55.03
CA LEU A 147 -3.71 15.38 53.58
C LEU A 147 -2.37 15.37 52.84
N TYR A 148 -1.36 16.08 53.33
CA TYR A 148 -0.01 16.04 52.74
C TYR A 148 0.64 14.66 52.93
N GLN A 149 0.55 14.07 54.11
CA GLN A 149 1.08 12.73 54.39
C GLN A 149 0.36 11.66 53.56
N GLN A 150 -0.96 11.78 53.39
CA GLN A 150 -1.71 10.90 52.50
C GLN A 150 -1.21 11.02 51.05
N ALA A 151 -1.12 12.24 50.51
CA ALA A 151 -0.63 12.47 49.16
C ALA A 151 0.81 11.98 48.96
N ALA A 152 1.67 12.13 49.98
CA ALA A 152 3.05 11.63 49.95
C ALA A 152 3.10 10.10 49.91
N GLY A 153 2.30 9.43 50.74
CA GLY A 153 2.17 7.97 50.74
C GLY A 153 1.67 7.43 49.40
N ASP A 154 0.59 8.01 48.86
CA ASP A 154 0.01 7.61 47.58
C ASP A 154 0.99 7.83 46.41
N LEU A 155 1.70 8.97 46.40
CA LEU A 155 2.70 9.26 45.36
C LEU A 155 3.92 8.36 45.45
N GLN A 156 4.38 8.06 46.66
CA GLN A 156 5.51 7.15 46.87
C GLN A 156 5.17 5.74 46.42
N LEU A 157 3.99 5.21 46.78
CA LEU A 157 3.51 3.91 46.31
C LEU A 157 3.46 3.85 44.78
N LEU A 158 2.96 4.90 44.14
CA LEU A 158 2.87 4.98 42.68
C LEU A 158 4.25 5.00 42.01
N LEU A 159 5.22 5.72 42.59
CA LEU A 159 6.59 5.75 42.11
C LEU A 159 7.29 4.40 42.28
N ASP A 160 7.06 3.71 43.40
CA ASP A 160 7.66 2.41 43.68
C ASP A 160 7.10 1.30 42.77
N ALA A 161 5.83 1.41 42.38
CA ALA A 161 5.18 0.47 41.46
C ALA A 161 5.68 0.59 40.00
N LYS A 162 6.36 1.68 39.63
CA LYS A 162 6.75 1.97 38.24
C LYS A 162 7.49 0.83 37.55
N GLN A 163 8.47 0.24 38.23
CA GLN A 163 9.29 -0.84 37.65
C GLN A 163 8.47 -2.12 37.45
N GLU A 164 7.57 -2.44 38.39
CA GLU A 164 6.67 -3.58 38.28
C GLU A 164 5.67 -3.39 37.13
N MET A 165 5.09 -2.20 37.01
CA MET A 165 4.20 -1.85 35.89
C MET A 165 4.90 -2.00 34.53
N TYR A 166 6.16 -1.57 34.43
CA TYR A 166 6.94 -1.74 33.22
C TYR A 166 7.14 -3.23 32.88
N GLN A 167 7.55 -4.04 33.85
CA GLN A 167 7.78 -5.47 33.62
C GLN A 167 6.49 -6.21 33.27
N ALA A 168 5.40 -5.92 33.97
CA ALA A 168 4.08 -6.46 33.64
C ALA A 168 3.66 -6.09 32.20
N ALA A 169 3.91 -4.86 31.76
CA ALA A 169 3.61 -4.44 30.40
C ALA A 169 4.45 -5.20 29.35
N ILE A 170 5.75 -5.41 29.62
CA ILE A 170 6.63 -6.21 28.75
C ILE A 170 6.19 -7.67 28.70
N GLU A 171 6.00 -8.32 29.85
CA GLU A 171 5.63 -9.74 29.94
C GLU A 171 4.29 -10.02 29.27
N ASN A 172 3.28 -9.21 29.57
CA ASN A 172 1.97 -9.34 28.94
C ASN A 172 2.05 -9.05 27.44
N GLY A 173 2.87 -8.08 27.01
CA GLY A 173 3.09 -7.77 25.60
C GLY A 173 3.71 -8.96 24.84
N LEU A 174 4.69 -9.63 25.44
CA LEU A 174 5.30 -10.85 24.91
C LEU A 174 4.29 -12.02 24.87
N GLN A 175 3.47 -12.17 25.89
CA GLN A 175 2.40 -13.16 25.93
C GLN A 175 1.41 -12.93 24.78
N ALA A 176 0.95 -11.69 24.58
CA ALA A 176 0.05 -11.34 23.48
C ALA A 176 0.68 -11.60 22.10
N LEU A 177 2.00 -11.40 21.92
CA LEU A 177 2.69 -11.82 20.69
C LEU A 177 2.64 -13.34 20.48
N SER A 178 2.82 -14.12 21.55
CA SER A 178 2.78 -15.60 21.47
C SER A 178 1.39 -16.13 21.11
N GLU A 179 0.35 -15.42 21.50
CA GLU A 179 -1.06 -15.70 21.18
C GLU A 179 -1.48 -15.14 19.80
N ALA A 180 -0.54 -14.59 19.03
CA ALA A 180 -0.78 -13.90 17.77
C ALA A 180 -1.76 -12.71 17.88
N ASN A 181 -1.89 -12.11 19.06
CA ASN A 181 -2.71 -10.92 19.29
C ASN A 181 -1.86 -9.65 19.14
N GLY A 182 -1.59 -9.27 17.89
CA GLY A 182 -0.77 -8.11 17.57
C GLY A 182 -1.34 -6.77 18.07
N GLN A 183 -2.67 -6.61 18.14
CA GLN A 183 -3.27 -5.36 18.63
C GLN A 183 -3.00 -5.16 20.12
N GLU A 184 -3.26 -6.21 20.92
CA GLU A 184 -3.04 -6.14 22.37
C GLU A 184 -1.55 -6.05 22.71
N ALA A 185 -0.70 -6.82 22.02
CA ALA A 185 0.75 -6.73 22.17
C ALA A 185 1.26 -5.29 21.95
N LYS A 186 0.80 -4.64 20.88
CA LYS A 186 1.16 -3.25 20.58
C LYS A 186 0.76 -2.32 21.73
N ARG A 187 -0.48 -2.42 22.22
CA ARG A 187 -1.00 -1.59 23.32
C ARG A 187 -0.14 -1.72 24.58
N LEU A 188 0.25 -2.95 24.92
CA LEU A 188 1.08 -3.25 26.10
C LEU A 188 2.51 -2.73 25.95
N PHE A 189 3.13 -2.86 24.78
CA PHE A 189 4.44 -2.25 24.54
C PHE A 189 4.39 -0.71 24.49
N GLU A 190 3.30 -0.12 24.01
CA GLU A 190 3.09 1.34 24.10
C GLU A 190 2.98 1.81 25.56
N GLN A 191 2.34 1.02 26.44
CA GLN A 191 2.34 1.26 27.88
C GLN A 191 3.75 1.17 28.47
N ALA A 192 4.56 0.18 28.07
CA ALA A 192 5.96 0.10 28.49
C ALA A 192 6.78 1.33 28.02
N LEU A 193 6.55 1.84 26.80
CA LEU A 193 7.20 3.06 26.29
C LEU A 193 6.72 4.35 26.94
N ALA A 194 5.53 4.35 27.53
CA ALA A 194 5.07 5.46 28.35
C ALA A 194 5.89 5.56 29.64
N ILE A 195 6.30 4.41 30.20
CA ILE A 195 7.11 4.31 31.43
C ILE A 195 8.60 4.50 31.15
N ASP A 196 9.15 3.77 30.17
CA ASP A 196 10.53 3.87 29.69
C ASP A 196 10.57 4.15 28.17
N PRO A 197 10.73 5.42 27.77
CA PRO A 197 10.77 5.80 26.36
C PRO A 197 11.96 5.22 25.58
N LEU A 198 13.01 4.76 26.28
CA LEU A 198 14.22 4.22 25.68
C LEU A 198 14.22 2.69 25.63
N SER A 199 13.13 2.04 26.07
CA SER A 199 13.00 0.59 26.04
C SER A 199 13.10 0.06 24.60
N THR A 200 14.25 -0.56 24.30
CA THR A 200 14.47 -1.21 23.01
C THR A 200 13.58 -2.43 22.84
N GLU A 201 13.30 -3.15 23.92
CA GLU A 201 12.43 -4.32 23.94
C GLU A 201 11.00 -3.95 23.53
N ALA A 202 10.43 -2.89 24.11
CA ALA A 202 9.11 -2.42 23.75
C ALA A 202 9.05 -1.92 22.29
N GLN A 203 10.07 -1.20 21.81
CA GLN A 203 10.15 -0.77 20.41
C GLN A 203 10.19 -1.94 19.43
N VAL A 204 10.96 -2.99 19.74
CA VAL A 204 11.00 -4.23 18.95
C VAL A 204 9.65 -4.95 19.03
N GLY A 205 9.05 -5.00 20.22
CA GLY A 205 7.73 -5.57 20.46
C GLY A 205 6.65 -4.95 19.58
N ILE A 206 6.59 -3.62 19.50
CA ILE A 206 5.64 -2.89 18.62
C ILE A 206 5.81 -3.28 17.15
N LYS A 207 7.06 -3.39 16.68
CA LYS A 207 7.32 -3.80 15.28
C LYS A 207 6.84 -5.22 15.01
N ARG A 208 7.06 -6.15 15.94
CA ARG A 208 6.57 -7.52 15.85
C ARG A 208 5.05 -7.59 15.88
N ALA A 209 4.43 -6.83 16.78
CA ALA A 209 2.99 -6.71 16.93
C ALA A 209 2.32 -6.17 15.65
N ALA A 210 2.94 -5.17 15.00
CA ALA A 210 2.49 -4.65 13.71
C ALA A 210 2.58 -5.69 12.60
N SER A 211 3.67 -6.46 12.54
CA SER A 211 3.83 -7.55 11.56
C SER A 211 2.77 -8.64 11.75
N ILE A 212 2.49 -9.07 12.98
CA ILE A 212 1.43 -10.06 13.29
C ILE A 212 0.06 -9.54 12.82
N THR A 213 -0.25 -8.28 13.13
CA THR A 213 -1.53 -7.66 12.74
C THR A 213 -1.66 -7.57 11.22
N ALA A 214 -0.58 -7.19 10.52
CA ALA A 214 -0.56 -7.11 9.06
C ALA A 214 -0.76 -8.50 8.42
N VAL A 215 -0.07 -9.53 8.91
CA VAL A 215 -0.24 -10.93 8.44
C VAL A 215 -1.68 -11.39 8.62
N ALA A 216 -2.29 -11.14 9.80
CA ALA A 216 -3.69 -11.50 10.05
C ALA A 216 -4.67 -10.76 9.11
N GLY A 217 -4.47 -9.45 8.91
CA GLY A 217 -5.30 -8.64 8.03
C GLY A 217 -5.22 -9.09 6.56
N LEU A 218 -4.01 -9.27 6.04
CA LEU A 218 -3.79 -9.77 4.67
C LEU A 218 -4.45 -11.13 4.45
N TYR A 219 -4.36 -12.04 5.44
CA TYR A 219 -4.99 -13.36 5.32
C TYR A 219 -6.52 -13.27 5.29
N GLN A 220 -7.11 -12.43 6.14
CA GLN A 220 -8.55 -12.21 6.16
C GLN A 220 -9.05 -11.56 4.86
N GLU A 221 -8.33 -10.56 4.34
CA GLU A 221 -8.62 -9.94 3.05
C GLU A 221 -8.57 -10.96 1.92
N ALA A 222 -7.52 -11.80 1.86
CA ALA A 222 -7.40 -12.86 0.87
C ALA A 222 -8.59 -13.83 0.91
N GLN A 223 -9.00 -14.25 2.11
CA GLN A 223 -10.16 -15.12 2.29
C GLN A 223 -11.47 -14.47 1.86
N ALA A 224 -11.64 -13.16 2.09
CA ALA A 224 -12.81 -12.42 1.64
C ALA A 224 -12.86 -12.32 0.10
N LEU A 225 -11.74 -11.96 -0.52
CA LEU A 225 -11.59 -11.88 -1.98
C LEU A 225 -11.84 -13.23 -2.66
N GLU A 226 -11.32 -14.30 -2.05
CA GLU A 226 -11.55 -15.65 -2.54
C GLU A 226 -13.04 -16.01 -2.53
N LYS A 227 -13.74 -15.71 -1.43
CA LYS A 227 -15.19 -15.96 -1.31
C LYS A 227 -16.02 -15.18 -2.34
N THR A 228 -15.56 -14.01 -2.77
CA THR A 228 -16.22 -13.21 -3.80
C THR A 228 -15.77 -13.56 -5.22
N GLY A 229 -14.86 -14.53 -5.39
CA GLY A 229 -14.34 -14.96 -6.68
C GLY A 229 -13.24 -14.08 -7.27
N ASN A 230 -12.72 -13.11 -6.52
CA ASN A 230 -11.63 -12.22 -6.94
C ASN A 230 -10.27 -12.92 -6.74
N LEU A 231 -10.06 -14.04 -7.44
CA LEU A 231 -8.95 -14.96 -7.18
C LEU A 231 -7.57 -14.32 -7.40
N THR A 232 -7.39 -13.51 -8.44
CA THR A 232 -6.10 -12.84 -8.72
C THR A 232 -5.72 -11.87 -7.61
N GLU A 233 -6.68 -11.10 -7.09
CA GLU A 233 -6.44 -10.20 -5.96
C GLU A 233 -6.19 -11.00 -4.66
N ALA A 234 -6.90 -12.11 -4.46
CA ALA A 234 -6.65 -12.99 -3.32
C ALA A 234 -5.23 -13.57 -3.34
N ALA A 235 -4.74 -14.01 -4.50
CA ALA A 235 -3.37 -14.49 -4.68
C ALA A 235 -2.35 -13.39 -4.32
N ALA A 236 -2.51 -12.18 -4.84
CA ALA A 236 -1.63 -11.06 -4.52
C ALA A 236 -1.56 -10.76 -3.01
N LYS A 237 -2.69 -10.81 -2.29
CA LYS A 237 -2.70 -10.64 -0.82
C LYS A 237 -1.96 -11.74 -0.08
N LEU A 238 -2.00 -12.97 -0.58
CA LEU A 238 -1.25 -14.09 0.00
C LEU A 238 0.25 -13.98 -0.30
N GLU A 239 0.63 -13.48 -1.47
CA GLU A 239 2.03 -13.17 -1.81
C GLU A 239 2.59 -12.06 -0.90
N ASP A 240 1.84 -10.97 -0.71
CA ASP A 240 2.18 -9.88 0.22
C ASP A 240 2.37 -10.43 1.65
N LEU A 241 1.48 -11.33 2.08
CA LEU A 241 1.59 -11.98 3.38
C LEU A 241 2.86 -12.83 3.48
N LEU A 242 3.14 -13.66 2.48
CA LEU A 242 4.33 -14.53 2.46
C LEU A 242 5.63 -13.74 2.34
N ALA A 243 5.59 -12.51 1.80
CA ALA A 243 6.72 -11.59 1.84
C ALA A 243 7.04 -11.13 3.27
N LEU A 244 6.02 -11.00 4.14
CA LEU A 244 6.17 -10.69 5.56
C LEU A 244 6.53 -11.93 6.39
N ASP A 245 5.86 -13.06 6.17
CA ASP A 245 6.12 -14.32 6.85
C ASP A 245 6.08 -15.51 5.87
N LYS A 246 7.26 -15.85 5.35
CA LYS A 246 7.46 -17.00 4.44
C LYS A 246 7.08 -18.34 5.07
N ARG A 247 6.98 -18.44 6.39
CA ARG A 247 6.67 -19.69 7.11
C ARG A 247 5.19 -19.85 7.40
N TYR A 248 4.36 -18.88 7.03
CA TYR A 248 2.91 -18.93 7.25
C TYR A 248 2.24 -19.96 6.31
N LYS A 249 2.26 -21.23 6.73
CA LYS A 249 1.77 -22.38 5.95
C LYS A 249 0.35 -22.22 5.41
N PRO A 250 -0.63 -21.68 6.17
CA PRO A 250 -1.99 -21.53 5.65
C PRO A 250 -2.08 -20.63 4.41
N ALA A 251 -1.21 -19.62 4.29
CA ALA A 251 -1.19 -18.75 3.11
C ALA A 251 -0.55 -19.44 1.91
N ALA A 252 0.56 -20.17 2.11
CA ALA A 252 1.21 -20.93 1.04
C ALA A 252 0.26 -21.98 0.43
N VAL A 253 -0.46 -22.72 1.28
CA VAL A 253 -1.45 -23.71 0.82
C VAL A 253 -2.63 -23.04 0.11
N ALA A 254 -3.10 -21.90 0.61
CA ALA A 254 -4.19 -21.16 -0.03
C ALA A 254 -3.76 -20.62 -1.40
N LEU A 255 -2.53 -20.10 -1.51
CA LEU A 255 -1.98 -19.52 -2.74
C LEU A 255 -1.89 -20.57 -3.84
N GLU A 256 -1.25 -21.72 -3.57
CA GLU A 256 -1.12 -22.82 -4.53
C GLU A 256 -2.49 -23.27 -5.08
N ARG A 257 -3.47 -23.40 -4.19
CA ARG A 257 -4.83 -23.79 -4.58
C ARG A 257 -5.53 -22.71 -5.42
N ILE A 258 -5.39 -21.44 -5.04
CA ILE A 258 -6.00 -20.31 -5.77
C ILE A 258 -5.36 -20.19 -7.16
N GLU A 259 -4.03 -20.27 -7.27
CA GLU A 259 -3.30 -20.26 -8.55
C GLU A 259 -3.74 -21.39 -9.47
N ALA A 260 -3.90 -22.61 -8.93
CA ALA A 260 -4.41 -23.74 -9.70
C ALA A 260 -5.81 -23.49 -10.26
N GLU A 261 -6.70 -22.86 -9.48
CA GLU A 261 -8.05 -22.52 -9.95
C GLU A 261 -8.03 -21.36 -10.96
N ILE A 262 -7.16 -20.36 -10.80
CA ILE A 262 -6.94 -19.30 -11.80
C ILE A 262 -6.52 -19.91 -13.12
N HIS A 263 -5.50 -20.77 -13.13
CA HIS A 263 -5.00 -21.41 -14.36
C HIS A 263 -6.09 -22.25 -15.04
N LYS A 264 -6.88 -22.97 -14.25
CA LYS A 264 -8.02 -23.75 -14.75
C LYS A 264 -9.10 -22.86 -15.38
N GLN A 265 -9.45 -21.74 -14.77
CA GLN A 265 -10.43 -20.78 -15.33
C GLN A 265 -9.90 -20.11 -16.60
N SER A 266 -8.62 -19.72 -16.63
CA SER A 266 -7.96 -19.20 -17.82
C SER A 266 -7.99 -20.22 -18.95
N PHE A 267 -7.66 -21.48 -18.66
CA PHE A 267 -7.70 -22.55 -19.64
C PHE A 267 -9.11 -22.76 -20.21
N GLN A 268 -10.13 -22.83 -19.36
CA GLN A 268 -11.52 -22.97 -19.81
C GLN A 268 -11.97 -21.79 -20.69
N THR A 269 -11.57 -20.57 -20.32
CA THR A 269 -11.89 -19.36 -21.09
C THR A 269 -11.25 -19.39 -22.48
N GLU A 270 -9.96 -19.71 -22.56
CA GLU A 270 -9.24 -19.80 -23.82
C GLU A 270 -9.74 -20.95 -24.69
N MET A 271 -10.08 -22.10 -24.09
CA MET A 271 -10.66 -23.23 -24.81
C MET A 271 -12.02 -22.87 -25.41
N ASN A 272 -12.90 -22.23 -24.63
CA ASN A 272 -14.20 -21.76 -25.13
C ASN A 272 -14.04 -20.72 -26.25
N SER A 273 -13.07 -19.82 -26.11
CA SER A 273 -12.73 -18.83 -27.15
C SER A 273 -12.26 -19.49 -28.44
N LEU A 274 -11.37 -20.48 -28.33
CA LEU A 274 -10.86 -21.27 -29.46
C LEU A 274 -11.99 -21.99 -30.19
N LEU A 275 -12.80 -22.77 -29.49
CA LEU A 275 -13.88 -23.55 -30.09
C LEU A 275 -14.90 -22.66 -30.79
N LYS A 276 -15.30 -21.55 -30.15
CA LYS A 276 -16.19 -20.56 -30.77
C LYS A 276 -15.56 -19.90 -32.00
N ALA A 277 -14.25 -19.65 -31.99
CA ALA A 277 -13.56 -19.08 -33.14
C ALA A 277 -13.49 -20.07 -34.32
N ILE A 278 -13.27 -21.36 -34.04
CA ILE A 278 -13.35 -22.45 -35.03
C ILE A 278 -14.75 -22.51 -35.64
N GLU A 279 -15.81 -22.52 -34.82
CA GLU A 279 -17.20 -22.54 -35.30
C GLU A 279 -17.52 -21.37 -36.24
N ASN A 280 -16.97 -20.18 -35.95
CA ASN A 280 -17.18 -18.97 -36.75
C ASN A 280 -16.18 -18.82 -37.91
N LYS A 281 -15.27 -19.79 -38.11
CA LYS A 281 -14.18 -19.74 -39.10
C LYS A 281 -13.24 -18.54 -38.93
N ASP A 282 -13.18 -17.96 -37.72
CA ASP A 282 -12.25 -16.88 -37.37
C ASP A 282 -10.89 -17.48 -36.97
N LEU A 283 -10.10 -17.83 -37.99
CA LEU A 283 -8.79 -18.43 -37.80
C LEU A 283 -7.80 -17.53 -37.04
N ALA A 284 -7.96 -16.20 -37.11
CA ALA A 284 -7.07 -15.27 -36.43
C ALA A 284 -7.28 -15.30 -34.92
N THR A 285 -8.54 -15.33 -34.47
CA THR A 285 -8.85 -15.51 -33.04
C THR A 285 -8.51 -16.92 -32.58
N ALA A 286 -8.85 -17.95 -33.35
CA ALA A 286 -8.54 -19.34 -33.01
C ALA A 286 -7.03 -19.56 -32.77
N ARG A 287 -6.16 -19.06 -33.66
CA ARG A 287 -4.70 -19.15 -33.48
C ARG A 287 -4.21 -18.46 -32.22
N ARG A 288 -4.76 -17.29 -31.88
CA ARG A 288 -4.38 -16.55 -30.68
C ARG A 288 -4.77 -17.32 -29.42
N SER A 289 -6.02 -17.79 -29.32
CA SER A 289 -6.50 -18.56 -28.16
C SER A 289 -5.74 -19.88 -28.03
N PHE A 290 -5.42 -20.55 -29.15
CA PHE A 290 -4.59 -21.75 -29.14
C PHE A 290 -3.16 -21.50 -28.64
N ALA A 291 -2.55 -20.38 -29.03
CA ALA A 291 -1.25 -19.98 -28.50
C ALA A 291 -1.32 -19.68 -26.99
N SER A 292 -2.37 -19.01 -26.52
CA SER A 292 -2.62 -18.79 -25.09
C SER A 292 -2.74 -20.11 -24.33
N LEU A 293 -3.50 -21.09 -24.84
CA LEU A 293 -3.61 -22.43 -24.25
C LEU A 293 -2.24 -23.11 -24.11
N LYS A 294 -1.41 -23.06 -25.16
CA LYS A 294 -0.04 -23.60 -25.11
C LYS A 294 0.83 -22.94 -24.06
N ASN A 295 0.70 -21.62 -23.89
CA ASN A 295 1.45 -20.87 -22.88
C ASN A 295 1.02 -21.19 -21.45
N LEU A 296 -0.23 -21.59 -21.22
CA LEU A 296 -0.70 -22.03 -19.89
C LEU A 296 -0.06 -23.37 -19.47
N GLY A 297 0.33 -24.23 -20.42
CA GLY A 297 1.11 -25.44 -20.16
C GLY A 297 0.38 -26.54 -19.36
N ILE A 298 -0.94 -26.48 -19.26
CA ILE A 298 -1.77 -27.47 -18.55
C ILE A 298 -2.68 -28.22 -19.53
N ASN A 299 -3.14 -29.42 -19.16
CA ASN A 299 -4.06 -30.26 -19.94
C ASN A 299 -3.56 -30.56 -21.39
N GLN A 300 -2.31 -31.01 -21.52
CA GLN A 300 -1.66 -31.19 -22.82
C GLN A 300 -2.48 -32.03 -23.82
N ASP A 301 -3.12 -33.11 -23.37
CA ASP A 301 -3.95 -33.95 -24.24
C ASP A 301 -5.12 -33.18 -24.89
N GLN A 302 -5.72 -32.24 -24.15
CA GLN A 302 -6.80 -31.40 -24.66
C GLN A 302 -6.26 -30.34 -25.64
N ILE A 303 -5.07 -29.79 -25.37
CA ILE A 303 -4.39 -28.88 -26.29
C ILE A 303 -4.07 -29.60 -27.60
N ASP A 304 -3.57 -30.83 -27.55
CA ASP A 304 -3.23 -31.59 -28.75
C ASP A 304 -4.47 -31.90 -29.60
N GLN A 305 -5.60 -32.23 -28.97
CA GLN A 305 -6.88 -32.41 -29.66
C GLN A 305 -7.39 -31.11 -30.28
N ALA A 306 -7.36 -30.01 -29.52
CA ALA A 306 -7.78 -28.71 -30.01
C ALA A 306 -6.90 -28.21 -31.17
N GLY A 307 -5.61 -28.56 -31.16
CA GLY A 307 -4.68 -28.27 -32.25
C GLY A 307 -5.02 -29.02 -33.55
N LYS A 308 -5.48 -30.27 -33.46
CA LYS A 308 -5.96 -31.03 -34.63
C LYS A 308 -7.23 -30.40 -35.20
N LEU A 309 -8.21 -30.06 -34.35
CA LEU A 309 -9.44 -29.38 -34.77
C LEU A 309 -9.15 -28.05 -35.45
N LEU A 310 -8.22 -27.26 -34.92
CA LEU A 310 -7.80 -26.01 -35.55
C LEU A 310 -7.18 -26.26 -36.93
N ALA A 311 -6.25 -27.22 -37.05
CA ALA A 311 -5.61 -27.54 -38.32
C ALA A 311 -6.62 -28.01 -39.39
N GLU A 312 -7.59 -28.84 -39.00
CA GLU A 312 -8.68 -29.30 -39.87
C GLU A 312 -9.52 -28.12 -40.38
N GLU A 313 -9.88 -27.16 -39.50
CA GLU A 313 -10.65 -25.98 -39.93
C GLU A 313 -9.81 -25.01 -40.78
N GLU A 314 -8.52 -24.85 -40.47
CA GLU A 314 -7.60 -24.04 -41.30
C GLU A 314 -7.52 -24.57 -42.73
N GLU A 315 -7.37 -25.89 -42.87
CA GLU A 315 -7.39 -26.57 -44.17
C GLU A 315 -8.73 -26.36 -44.89
N SER A 316 -9.85 -26.58 -44.19
CA SER A 316 -11.20 -26.39 -44.74
C SER A 316 -11.44 -24.97 -45.28
N VAL A 317 -11.09 -23.95 -44.50
CA VAL A 317 -11.20 -22.53 -44.91
C VAL A 317 -10.27 -22.21 -46.08
N PHE A 318 -9.04 -22.74 -46.08
CA PHE A 318 -8.08 -22.56 -47.16
C PHE A 318 -8.63 -23.13 -48.47
N ILE A 319 -9.11 -24.38 -48.46
CA ILE A 319 -9.70 -25.05 -49.61
C ILE A 319 -10.91 -24.27 -50.12
N ALA A 320 -11.85 -23.89 -49.24
CA ALA A 320 -13.05 -23.15 -49.63
C ALA A 320 -12.72 -21.80 -50.27
N THR A 321 -11.78 -21.06 -49.69
CA THR A 321 -11.34 -19.75 -50.22
C THR A 321 -10.72 -19.90 -51.61
N HIS A 322 -9.78 -20.84 -51.77
CA HIS A 322 -9.09 -21.03 -53.05
C HIS A 322 -9.99 -21.66 -54.11
N ARG A 323 -10.96 -22.50 -53.72
CA ARG A 323 -12.00 -22.99 -54.63
C ARG A 323 -12.77 -21.81 -55.24
N GLN A 324 -13.24 -20.87 -54.42
CA GLN A 324 -13.95 -19.69 -54.92
C GLN A 324 -13.08 -18.85 -55.87
N ILE A 325 -11.78 -18.70 -55.58
CA ILE A 325 -10.83 -18.01 -56.46
C ILE A 325 -10.70 -18.76 -57.79
N ALA A 326 -10.55 -20.08 -57.77
CA ALA A 326 -10.44 -20.89 -58.97
C ALA A 326 -11.72 -20.86 -59.81
N ASP A 327 -12.90 -20.86 -59.17
CA ASP A 327 -14.20 -20.75 -59.84
C ASP A 327 -14.33 -19.39 -60.55
N ASN A 328 -13.97 -18.29 -59.89
CA ASN A 328 -13.96 -16.96 -60.50
C ASN A 328 -12.96 -16.85 -61.67
N GLN A 329 -11.77 -17.44 -61.53
CA GLN A 329 -10.76 -17.47 -62.60
C GLN A 329 -11.26 -18.29 -63.80
N ARG A 330 -11.94 -19.40 -63.55
CA ARG A 330 -12.55 -20.25 -64.58
C ARG A 330 -13.65 -19.50 -65.34
N GLU A 331 -14.53 -18.80 -64.64
CA GLU A 331 -15.58 -17.97 -65.24
C GLU A 331 -15.03 -16.82 -66.07
N ALA A 332 -13.87 -16.29 -65.69
CA ALA A 332 -13.16 -15.24 -66.43
C ALA A 332 -12.23 -15.78 -67.54
N GLU A 333 -12.25 -17.09 -67.82
CA GLU A 333 -11.35 -17.77 -68.77
C GLU A 333 -9.86 -17.59 -68.48
N GLN A 334 -9.50 -17.32 -67.22
CA GLN A 334 -8.11 -17.14 -66.76
C GLN A 334 -7.46 -18.49 -66.42
N TRP A 335 -7.39 -19.39 -67.41
CA TRP A 335 -7.02 -20.80 -67.22
C TRP A 335 -5.64 -21.03 -66.61
N GLN A 336 -4.65 -20.22 -67.00
CA GLN A 336 -3.30 -20.31 -66.44
C GLN A 336 -3.29 -19.98 -64.93
N GLN A 337 -4.11 -19.02 -64.50
CA GLN A 337 -4.22 -18.66 -63.08
C GLN A 337 -5.00 -19.72 -62.30
N ALA A 338 -6.10 -20.24 -62.88
CA ALA A 338 -6.86 -21.34 -62.29
C ALA A 338 -5.98 -22.59 -62.08
N LEU A 339 -5.11 -22.92 -63.04
CA LEU A 339 -4.14 -24.01 -62.94
C LEU A 339 -3.22 -23.84 -61.72
N VAL A 340 -2.71 -22.62 -61.49
CA VAL A 340 -1.90 -22.30 -60.32
C VAL A 340 -2.72 -22.47 -59.04
N THR A 341 -3.93 -21.93 -58.98
CA THR A 341 -4.81 -22.02 -57.81
C THR A 341 -5.14 -23.47 -57.45
N TYR A 342 -5.49 -24.33 -58.41
CA TYR A 342 -5.74 -25.75 -58.15
C TYR A 342 -4.48 -26.48 -57.67
N THR A 343 -3.32 -26.14 -58.21
CA THR A 343 -2.04 -26.70 -57.75
C THR A 343 -1.74 -26.31 -56.30
N THR A 344 -2.03 -25.05 -55.93
CA THR A 344 -1.94 -24.55 -54.55
C THR A 344 -2.89 -25.30 -53.60
N ILE A 345 -4.12 -25.59 -54.01
CA ILE A 345 -5.06 -26.40 -53.21
C ILE A 345 -4.50 -27.80 -52.97
N LEU A 346 -4.04 -28.47 -54.03
CA LEU A 346 -3.53 -29.85 -53.96
C LEU A 346 -2.23 -30.00 -53.17
N ALA A 347 -1.49 -28.90 -52.95
CA ALA A 347 -0.32 -28.91 -52.06
C ALA A 347 -0.71 -29.05 -50.58
N VAL A 348 -1.92 -28.62 -50.21
CA VAL A 348 -2.46 -28.73 -48.84
C VAL A 348 -3.37 -29.94 -48.71
N ALA A 349 -4.26 -30.14 -49.68
CA ALA A 349 -5.27 -31.21 -49.70
C ALA A 349 -5.14 -32.05 -50.98
N PRO A 350 -4.22 -33.02 -51.02
CA PRO A 350 -3.89 -33.79 -52.23
C PRO A 350 -5.06 -34.65 -52.76
N ASP A 351 -6.02 -34.98 -51.90
CA ASP A 351 -7.20 -35.81 -52.18
C ASP A 351 -8.44 -34.99 -52.56
N ALA A 352 -8.33 -33.66 -52.65
CA ALA A 352 -9.41 -32.77 -53.08
C ALA A 352 -9.78 -33.02 -54.56
N LEU A 353 -10.69 -33.96 -54.82
CA LEU A 353 -11.06 -34.42 -56.16
C LEU A 353 -11.46 -33.29 -57.13
N PHE A 354 -12.12 -32.25 -56.63
CA PHE A 354 -12.49 -31.11 -57.46
C PHE A 354 -11.25 -30.36 -57.98
N ALA A 355 -10.19 -30.25 -57.17
CA ALA A 355 -8.96 -29.59 -57.56
C ALA A 355 -8.15 -30.49 -58.49
N VAL A 356 -8.18 -31.81 -58.32
CA VAL A 356 -7.59 -32.77 -59.27
C VAL A 356 -8.21 -32.62 -60.66
N ASN A 357 -9.55 -32.61 -60.73
CA ASN A 357 -10.29 -32.47 -61.99
C ASN A 357 -10.10 -31.07 -62.58
N GLY A 358 -10.23 -30.03 -61.76
CA GLY A 358 -10.05 -28.64 -62.17
C GLY A 358 -8.65 -28.36 -62.69
N ARG A 359 -7.60 -28.91 -62.06
CA ARG A 359 -6.22 -28.81 -62.56
C ARG A 359 -6.09 -29.43 -63.96
N THR A 360 -6.71 -30.60 -64.16
CA THR A 360 -6.67 -31.30 -65.45
C THR A 360 -7.34 -30.48 -66.54
N GLU A 361 -8.52 -29.93 -66.27
CA GLU A 361 -9.24 -29.05 -67.19
C GLU A 361 -8.46 -27.76 -67.47
N ALA A 362 -8.01 -27.07 -66.42
CA ALA A 362 -7.26 -25.84 -66.54
C ALA A 362 -5.95 -26.03 -67.31
N THR A 363 -5.28 -27.18 -67.17
CA THR A 363 -4.08 -27.51 -67.95
C THR A 363 -4.39 -27.52 -69.45
N LYS A 364 -5.39 -28.29 -69.87
CA LYS A 364 -5.79 -28.39 -71.28
C LYS A 364 -6.18 -27.02 -71.86
N ARG A 365 -6.98 -26.26 -71.10
CA ARG A 365 -7.46 -24.95 -71.52
C ARG A 365 -6.33 -23.92 -71.61
N SER A 366 -5.38 -23.98 -70.68
CA SER A 366 -4.21 -23.10 -70.69
C SER A 366 -3.26 -23.42 -71.85
N GLU A 367 -3.06 -24.70 -72.17
CA GLU A 367 -2.30 -25.12 -73.36
C GLU A 367 -2.98 -24.66 -74.66
N LEU A 368 -4.31 -24.77 -74.74
CA LEU A 368 -5.08 -24.26 -75.87
C LEU A 368 -4.94 -22.74 -76.00
N ASP A 369 -5.12 -21.99 -74.90
CA ASP A 369 -5.02 -20.53 -74.89
C ASP A 369 -3.63 -20.06 -75.35
N SER A 370 -2.57 -20.69 -74.83
CA SER A 370 -1.19 -20.43 -75.27
C SER A 370 -1.00 -20.73 -76.76
N ALA A 371 -1.49 -21.88 -77.23
CA ALA A 371 -1.34 -22.26 -78.64
C ALA A 371 -2.11 -21.31 -79.58
N LEU A 372 -3.31 -20.87 -79.20
CA LEU A 372 -4.09 -19.90 -79.94
C LEU A 372 -3.41 -18.52 -79.95
N SER A 373 -2.93 -18.06 -78.80
CA SER A 373 -2.21 -16.80 -78.67
C SER A 373 -0.94 -16.77 -79.52
N ASP A 374 -0.16 -17.86 -79.51
CA ASP A 374 1.04 -18.02 -80.35
C ASP A 374 0.69 -18.01 -81.85
N ALA A 375 -0.39 -18.70 -82.24
CA ALA A 375 -0.85 -18.75 -83.62
C ALA A 375 -1.36 -17.38 -84.11
N ILE A 376 -2.11 -16.65 -83.27
CA ILE A 376 -2.59 -15.29 -83.53
C ILE A 376 -1.42 -14.31 -83.64
N SER A 377 -0.41 -14.46 -82.77
CA SER A 377 0.78 -13.61 -82.77
C SER A 377 1.73 -13.90 -83.94
N SER A 378 1.64 -15.09 -84.54
CA SER A 378 2.45 -15.52 -85.69
C SER A 378 1.61 -16.10 -86.84
N PRO A 379 0.74 -15.32 -87.51
CA PRO A 379 -0.25 -15.85 -88.46
C PRO A 379 0.36 -16.58 -89.67
N HIS A 380 1.57 -16.17 -90.08
CA HIS A 380 2.31 -16.79 -91.19
C HIS A 380 2.66 -18.26 -90.93
N ARG A 381 2.76 -18.68 -89.66
CA ARG A 381 3.03 -20.08 -89.29
C ARG A 381 1.89 -21.02 -89.65
N LEU A 382 0.65 -20.53 -89.70
CA LEU A 382 -0.52 -21.31 -90.10
C LEU A 382 -0.57 -21.60 -91.61
N GLN A 383 0.33 -21.04 -92.43
CA GLN A 383 0.43 -21.43 -93.84
C GLN A 383 1.03 -22.82 -94.01
N ASP A 384 1.86 -23.26 -93.05
CA ASP A 384 2.40 -24.62 -93.01
C ASP A 384 1.32 -25.63 -92.59
N GLU A 385 1.13 -26.67 -93.43
CA GLU A 385 0.11 -27.71 -93.23
C GLU A 385 0.28 -28.47 -91.90
N LYS A 386 1.52 -28.68 -91.44
CA LYS A 386 1.78 -29.36 -90.16
C LYS A 386 1.39 -28.49 -88.99
N GLN A 387 1.68 -27.18 -89.06
CA GLN A 387 1.28 -26.23 -88.01
C GLN A 387 -0.24 -26.07 -87.95
N ARG A 388 -0.93 -26.05 -89.10
CA ARG A 388 -2.41 -26.09 -89.16
C ARG A 388 -3.00 -27.37 -88.57
N THR A 389 -2.44 -28.52 -88.92
CA THR A 389 -2.88 -29.82 -88.39
C THR A 389 -2.69 -29.89 -86.87
N ALA A 390 -1.55 -29.43 -86.36
CA ALA A 390 -1.28 -29.39 -84.93
C ALA A 390 -2.24 -28.45 -84.17
N ALA A 391 -2.50 -27.25 -84.69
CA ALA A 391 -3.48 -26.32 -84.10
C ALA A 391 -4.91 -26.90 -84.11
N ALA A 392 -5.31 -27.60 -85.19
CA ALA A 392 -6.61 -28.26 -85.28
C ALA A 392 -6.75 -29.44 -84.31
N GLN A 393 -5.67 -30.21 -84.08
CA GLN A 393 -5.66 -31.29 -83.09
C GLN A 393 -5.76 -30.76 -81.66
N LEU A 394 -5.13 -29.62 -81.36
CA LEU A 394 -5.23 -28.94 -80.05
C LEU A 394 -6.67 -28.47 -79.74
N LEU A 395 -7.37 -27.92 -80.74
CA LEU A 395 -8.79 -27.55 -80.61
C LEU A 395 -9.71 -28.75 -80.35
N ALA A 396 -9.34 -29.96 -80.77
CA ALA A 396 -10.09 -31.19 -80.52
C ALA A 396 -9.73 -31.86 -79.18
N TYR A 397 -8.62 -31.47 -78.56
CA TYR A 397 -8.08 -32.02 -77.31
C TYR A 397 -8.60 -31.28 -76.06
N ALA A 398 -8.77 -29.98 -76.18
CA ALA A 398 -9.29 -29.08 -75.16
C ALA A 398 -10.82 -29.04 -75.14
#